data_AF-A0A0C9V6M7-F1
#
_entry.id   AF-A0A0C9V6M7-F1
#
_cell.length_a   1.000
_cell.length_b   1.000
_cell.length_c   1.000
_cell.angle_alpha   90.00
_cell.angle_beta   90.00
_cell.angle_gamma   90.00
#
_symmetry.space_group_name_H-M   'P 1'
#
loop_
_entity.id
_entity.type
_entity.pdbx_description
1 polymer ?
#
loop_
_entity_poly.entity_id
_entity_poly.type
_entity_poly.pdbx_seq_one_letter_code
_entity_poly.pdbx_strand_id
1 'polypeptide(L)'
;RSYTSICPACRQEPETAHHFLFRCKAYDGLRRAVQRKHRHDAQSAKFLLSNPNTYPSLFRYINGTRRFISITGPMKVPTEENRQRIS
;
A
#
# COMPACT_ATOMS: atom_id res chain seq x y z
N ARG A 1 -0.97 -6.96 -24.73
CA ARG A 1 -1.20 -5.83 -23.79
C ARG A 1 0.18 -5.24 -23.49
N SER A 2 0.42 -3.98 -23.83
CA SER A 2 1.74 -3.33 -23.74
C SER A 2 2.20 -3.25 -22.27
N TYR A 3 3.43 -3.67 -21.99
CA TYR A 3 3.93 -4.06 -20.65
C TYR A 3 4.58 -2.95 -19.83
N THR A 4 4.35 -1.68 -20.13
CA THR A 4 4.80 -0.59 -19.26
C THR A 4 3.82 0.58 -19.31
N SER A 5 2.63 0.39 -18.74
CA SER A 5 1.79 1.54 -18.43
C SER A 5 2.55 2.40 -17.41
N ILE A 6 2.98 3.58 -17.82
CA ILE A 6 3.53 4.59 -16.94
C ILE A 6 2.58 4.79 -15.75
N CYS A 7 3.14 4.94 -14.54
CA CYS A 7 2.38 5.21 -13.33
C CYS A 7 1.44 6.41 -13.58
N PRO A 8 0.11 6.25 -13.50
CA PRO A 8 -0.81 7.35 -13.79
C PRO A 8 -0.76 8.45 -12.72
N ALA A 9 -0.19 8.16 -11.55
CA ALA A 9 -0.09 9.11 -10.44
C ALA A 9 1.11 10.04 -10.60
N CYS A 10 2.31 9.50 -10.83
CA CYS A 10 3.51 10.31 -10.98
C CYS A 10 3.83 10.67 -12.44
N ARG A 11 3.30 9.90 -13.39
CA ARG A 11 3.52 10.01 -14.85
C ARG A 11 4.99 9.99 -15.28
N GLN A 12 5.86 9.34 -14.50
CA GLN A 12 7.32 9.41 -14.67
C GLN A 12 8.01 8.06 -14.73
N GLU A 13 7.59 7.10 -13.92
CA GLU A 13 8.18 5.76 -13.89
C GLU A 13 7.16 4.70 -14.35
N PRO A 14 7.61 3.54 -14.85
CA PRO A 14 6.74 2.40 -15.08
C PRO A 14 5.96 2.02 -13.81
N GLU A 15 4.65 1.76 -13.95
CA GLU A 15 3.86 1.24 -12.84
C GLU A 15 4.32 -0.19 -12.52
N THR A 16 4.83 -0.38 -11.31
CA THR A 16 5.17 -1.68 -10.74
C THR A 16 4.70 -1.72 -9.30
N ALA A 17 4.50 -2.93 -8.73
CA ALA A 17 4.19 -3.05 -7.30
C ALA A 17 5.26 -2.38 -6.42
N HIS A 18 6.54 -2.50 -6.81
CA HIS A 18 7.65 -1.82 -6.14
C HIS A 18 7.54 -0.29 -6.24
N HIS A 19 7.26 0.25 -7.43
CA HIS A 19 7.04 1.69 -7.60
C HIS A 19 5.87 2.17 -6.74
N PHE A 20 4.73 1.48 -6.84
CA PHE A 20 3.52 1.79 -6.08
C PHE A 20 3.77 1.75 -4.57
N LEU A 21 4.47 0.75 -4.02
CA LEU A 21 4.65 0.61 -2.57
C LEU A 21 5.78 1.47 -2.01
N PHE A 22 6.84 1.75 -2.76
CA PHE A 22 8.09 2.27 -2.18
C PHE A 22 8.63 3.54 -2.83
N ARG A 23 8.33 3.80 -4.11
CA ARG A 23 9.04 4.84 -4.89
C ARG A 23 8.16 5.98 -5.37
N CYS A 24 6.86 5.75 -5.55
CA CYS A 24 5.98 6.73 -6.16
C CYS A 24 5.91 8.00 -5.31
N LYS A 25 6.48 9.09 -5.85
CA LYS A 25 6.53 10.39 -5.19
C LYS A 25 5.15 10.99 -4.91
N ALA A 26 4.17 10.66 -5.75
CA ALA A 26 2.78 11.08 -5.58
C ALA A 26 2.17 10.56 -4.26
N TYR A 27 2.72 9.49 -3.69
CA TYR A 27 2.23 8.86 -2.47
C TYR A 27 3.16 9.01 -1.28
N ASP A 28 4.15 9.91 -1.32
CA ASP A 28 5.11 10.10 -0.22
C ASP A 28 4.43 10.37 1.12
N GLY A 29 3.43 11.27 1.13
CA GLY A 29 2.68 11.61 2.34
C GLY A 29 1.95 10.40 2.93
N LEU A 30 1.30 9.60 2.08
CA LEU A 30 0.60 8.38 2.50
C LEU A 30 1.58 7.31 2.99
N ARG A 31 2.70 7.15 2.29
CA ARG A 31 3.73 6.14 2.61
C ARG A 31 4.46 6.46 3.91
N ARG A 32 4.70 7.73 4.21
CA ARG A 32 5.25 8.16 5.51
C ARG A 32 4.39 7.71 6.69
N ALA A 33 3.08 7.60 6.53
CA ALA A 33 2.22 7.07 7.60
C ALA A 33 2.48 5.58 7.86
N VAL A 34 2.69 4.78 6.80
CA VAL A 34 3.07 3.36 6.93
C VAL A 34 4.46 3.22 7.54
N GLN A 35 5.42 4.00 7.05
CA GLN A 35 6.80 4.00 7.55
C GLN A 35 6.92 4.43 9.01
N ARG A 36 6.14 5.42 9.46
CA ARG A 36 6.13 5.80 10.89
C ARG A 36 5.63 4.67 11.79
N LYS A 37 4.68 3.86 11.32
CA LYS A 37 4.13 2.74 12.12
C LYS A 37 5.07 1.54 12.16
N HIS A 38 5.70 1.17 11.03
CA HIS A 38 6.48 -0.06 10.90
C HIS A 38 7.99 0.13 10.75
N ARG A 39 8.45 1.39 10.78
CA ARG A 39 9.87 1.78 10.74
C ARG A 39 10.61 1.11 9.57
N HIS A 40 11.74 0.46 9.86
CA HIS A 40 12.59 -0.22 8.89
C HIS A 40 11.84 -1.33 8.15
N ASP A 41 10.95 -2.06 8.83
CA ASP A 41 10.21 -3.18 8.24
C ASP A 41 9.25 -2.73 7.13
N ALA A 42 8.86 -1.46 7.12
CA ALA A 42 8.05 -0.86 6.05
C ALA A 42 8.77 -0.81 4.69
N GLN A 43 10.07 -1.12 4.62
CA GLN A 43 10.83 -1.20 3.37
C GLN A 43 10.78 -2.60 2.74
N SER A 44 10.22 -3.59 3.45
CA SER A 44 10.12 -4.96 2.96
C SER A 44 8.72 -5.25 2.40
N ALA A 45 8.65 -5.56 1.11
CA ALA A 45 7.41 -6.01 0.47
C ALA A 45 6.85 -7.28 1.13
N LYS A 46 7.73 -8.23 1.48
CA LYS A 46 7.36 -9.45 2.19
C LYS A 46 6.70 -9.12 3.52
N PHE A 47 7.27 -8.19 4.29
CA PHE A 47 6.69 -7.78 5.57
C PHE A 47 5.33 -7.11 5.39
N LEU A 48 5.22 -6.10 4.51
CA LEU A 48 3.96 -5.37 4.31
C LEU A 48 2.84 -6.24 3.74
N LEU A 49 3.15 -7.21 2.88
CA LEU A 49 2.13 -8.01 2.19
C LEU A 49 1.78 -9.30 2.95
N SER A 50 2.69 -9.82 3.78
CA SER A 50 2.49 -11.11 4.47
C SER A 50 2.31 -10.99 5.98
N ASN A 51 2.47 -9.82 6.59
CA ASN A 51 2.24 -9.62 8.03
C ASN A 51 0.88 -8.93 8.28
N PRO A 52 -0.12 -9.63 8.84
CA PRO A 52 -1.43 -9.05 9.14
C PRO A 52 -1.40 -7.79 10.02
N ASN A 53 -0.37 -7.62 10.85
CA ASN A 53 -0.19 -6.42 11.67
C ASN A 53 0.02 -5.14 10.85
N THR A 54 0.44 -5.28 9.59
CA THR A 54 0.65 -4.16 8.67
C THR A 54 -0.60 -3.78 7.88
N TYR A 55 -1.58 -4.68 7.81
CA TYR A 55 -2.74 -4.52 6.93
C TYR A 55 -3.57 -3.28 7.21
N PRO A 56 -3.82 -2.83 8.46
CA PRO A 56 -4.59 -1.61 8.65
C PRO A 56 -3.91 -0.37 8.06
N SER A 57 -2.60 -0.24 8.26
CA SER A 57 -1.82 0.85 7.65
C SER A 57 -1.71 0.72 6.14
N LEU A 58 -1.52 -0.51 5.64
CA LEU A 58 -1.42 -0.76 4.20
C LEU A 58 -2.75 -0.50 3.48
N PHE A 59 -3.88 -0.90 4.06
CA PHE A 59 -5.20 -0.66 3.47
C PHE A 59 -5.56 0.82 3.49
N ARG A 60 -5.20 1.56 4.56
CA ARG A 60 -5.32 3.03 4.57
C ARG A 60 -4.47 3.67 3.49
N TYR A 61 -3.24 3.20 3.31
CA TYR A 61 -2.37 3.65 2.23
C TYR A 61 -3.02 3.43 0.86
N ILE A 62 -3.44 2.20 0.56
CA ILE A 62 -4.06 1.84 -0.73
C ILE A 62 -5.34 2.65 -0.96
N ASN A 63 -6.23 2.76 0.04
CA ASN A 63 -7.43 3.60 -0.06
C ASN A 63 -7.09 5.06 -0.34
N GLY A 64 -6.08 5.61 0.35
CA GLY A 64 -5.61 6.98 0.14
C GLY A 64 -5.11 7.22 -1.29
N THR A 65 -4.52 6.21 -1.93
CA THR A 65 -4.11 6.32 -3.34
C THR A 65 -5.29 6.37 -4.32
N ARG A 66 -6.48 5.92 -3.89
CA ARG A 66 -7.68 5.74 -4.73
C ARG A 66 -7.48 4.87 -5.98
N ARG A 67 -6.35 4.16 -6.10
CA ARG A 67 -6.00 3.41 -7.32
C ARG A 67 -6.91 2.22 -7.60
N PHE A 68 -7.50 1.64 -6.57
CA PHE A 68 -8.33 0.44 -6.66
C PHE A 68 -9.83 0.75 -6.51
N ILE A 69 -10.20 2.00 -6.27
CA ILE A 69 -11.57 2.38 -5.89
C ILE A 69 -12.61 2.00 -6.95
N SER A 70 -12.26 2.02 -8.23
CA SER A 70 -13.16 1.66 -9.32
C SER A 70 -13.48 0.16 -9.40
N ILE A 71 -12.64 -0.68 -8.79
CA ILE A 71 -12.76 -2.14 -8.85
C ILE A 71 -13.24 -2.69 -7.50
N THR A 72 -12.67 -2.19 -6.40
CA THR A 72 -12.92 -2.71 -5.05
C THR A 72 -13.90 -1.86 -4.25
N GLY A 73 -14.22 -0.65 -4.72
CA GLY A 73 -14.73 0.40 -3.83
C GLY A 73 -13.71 0.76 -2.74
N PRO A 74 -14.11 1.55 -1.73
CA PRO A 74 -13.31 1.77 -0.53
C PRO A 74 -13.07 0.44 0.21
N MET A 75 -11.82 0.04 0.37
CA MET A 75 -11.52 -1.22 1.07
C MET A 75 -11.78 -1.05 2.57
N LYS A 76 -12.39 -2.08 3.19
CA LYS A 76 -12.55 -2.12 4.65
C LYS A 76 -11.18 -2.24 5.31
N VAL A 77 -10.82 -1.27 6.15
CA VAL A 77 -9.58 -1.32 6.91
C VAL A 77 -9.76 -2.32 8.06
N PRO A 78 -8.96 -3.40 8.14
CA PRO A 78 -9.06 -4.32 9.26
C PRO A 78 -8.83 -3.58 10.58
N THR A 79 -9.68 -3.80 11.58
CA THR A 79 -9.44 -3.33 12.94
C THR A 79 -8.37 -4.19 13.60
N GLU A 80 -7.63 -3.64 14.57
CA GLU A 80 -6.63 -4.38 15.34
C GLU A 80 -7.28 -5.55 16.12
N GLU A 81 -8.59 -5.48 16.40
CA GLU A 81 -9.38 -6.47 17.15
C GLU A 81 -9.66 -7.77 16.38
N ASN A 82 -9.60 -7.78 15.05
CA ASN A 82 -9.82 -8.99 14.25
C ASN A 82 -8.65 -10.00 14.34
N ARG A 83 -7.66 -9.78 15.21
CA ARG A 83 -6.39 -10.52 15.24
C ARG A 83 -6.33 -11.70 16.21
N GLN A 84 -7.26 -11.81 17.15
CA GLN A 84 -7.22 -12.89 18.17
C GLN A 84 -7.91 -14.19 17.73
N ARG A 85 -8.39 -14.32 16.48
CA ARG A 85 -9.10 -15.53 16.03
C ARG A 85 -8.23 -16.50 15.22
N ILE A 86 -6.94 -16.19 15.03
CA ILE A 86 -5.99 -17.05 14.31
C ILE A 86 -4.65 -17.04 15.08
N SER A 87 -4.66 -17.59 16.29
CA SER A 87 -3.47 -18.04 17.01
C SER A 87 -3.71 -19.47 17.46
#